data_AF-A0A967Z8I9-F1
#
_entry.id   AF-A0A967Z8I9-F1
#
_cell.length_a   1.000
_cell.length_b   1.000
_cell.length_c   1.000
_cell.angle_alpha   90.00
_cell.angle_beta   90.00
_cell.angle_gamma   90.00
#
_symmetry.space_group_name_H-M   'P 1'
#
loop_
_entity.id
_entity.type
_entity.pdbx_description
1 polymer ?
#
loop_
_entity_poly.entity_id
_entity_poly.type
_entity_poly.pdbx_seq_one_letter_code
_entity_poly.pdbx_strand_id
1 'polypeptide(L)'
;MTRILGSLLLLALSGPVLAQWLTLPTPGIPRASDGTPDLSAPTPRAADGRPDLTGLWRPGRVSSGLGDRENLQPWVRTIIDEHERTFFTQNPRFRCLPAGPENMTSRGNSWGLRRFLQHPTMITMNYNDGTYREIFMDGRELEPDPLRTWMGYSVGRWDGDTLVVESNGYNEKTWLGPGITHTDQLHIVERYERMDLGNMRIEVVYEDPGALEGPVRAEIDMVLAVDEAMLETVCTEAYGGEQAGWTSQVQERDETGVDLAPEILERYVGTYAGMYLRNHITMEVTLDDGELFFQKNGAARQPLIPQSETSFLGGILGYVFTVDEAGTATTVSEVHVSGAWAFNRIE
;
A
#
# COMPACT_ATOMS: atom_id res chain seq x y z
N MET A 1 36.52 -6.02 -43.48
CA MET A 1 36.72 -5.16 -42.29
C MET A 1 35.70 -4.03 -42.18
N THR A 2 35.10 -3.56 -43.28
CA THR A 2 34.11 -2.46 -43.29
C THR A 2 32.72 -2.82 -42.75
N ARG A 3 32.39 -4.12 -42.61
CA ARG A 3 31.09 -4.58 -42.06
C ARG A 3 31.09 -4.82 -40.54
N ILE A 4 32.25 -4.89 -39.90
CA ILE A 4 32.35 -5.13 -38.44
C ILE A 4 32.34 -3.80 -37.67
N LEU A 5 32.83 -2.71 -38.27
CA LEU A 5 32.80 -1.38 -37.65
C LEU A 5 31.37 -0.78 -37.55
N GLY A 6 30.46 -1.16 -38.45
CA GLY A 6 29.07 -0.68 -38.42
C GLY A 6 28.25 -1.26 -37.26
N SER A 7 28.53 -2.50 -36.86
CA SER A 7 27.77 -3.18 -35.80
C SER A 7 28.15 -2.73 -34.38
N LEU A 8 29.39 -2.27 -34.17
CA LEU A 8 29.83 -1.73 -32.87
C LEU A 8 29.33 -0.31 -32.61
N LEU A 9 29.02 0.47 -33.65
CA LEU A 9 28.46 1.82 -33.50
C LEU A 9 26.96 1.80 -33.13
N LEU A 10 26.22 0.75 -33.52
CA LEU A 10 24.80 0.59 -33.22
C LEU A 10 24.52 0.08 -31.79
N LEU A 11 25.46 -0.64 -31.17
CA LEU A 11 25.37 -1.10 -29.78
C LEU A 11 25.82 -0.05 -28.75
N ALA A 12 26.51 1.01 -29.17
CA ALA A 12 26.90 2.13 -28.31
C ALA A 12 25.80 3.20 -28.17
N LEU A 13 24.74 3.14 -28.99
CA LEU A 13 23.60 4.05 -28.95
C LEU A 13 22.38 3.46 -28.22
N SER A 14 22.42 2.20 -27.83
CA SER A 14 21.45 1.58 -26.93
C SER A 14 21.84 1.83 -25.46
N GLY A 15 21.93 3.10 -25.08
CA GLY A 15 21.73 3.44 -23.67
C GLY A 15 20.27 3.19 -23.32
N PRO A 16 19.94 2.70 -22.11
CA PRO A 16 18.56 2.70 -21.67
C PRO A 16 18.07 4.15 -21.70
N VAL A 17 17.23 4.47 -22.68
CA VAL A 17 16.35 5.64 -22.60
C VAL A 17 15.36 5.28 -21.50
N LEU A 18 15.75 5.47 -20.24
CA LEU A 18 14.77 5.62 -19.17
C LEU A 18 13.82 6.70 -19.67
N ALA A 19 12.53 6.40 -19.70
CA ALA A 19 11.50 7.28 -20.20
C ALA A 19 11.66 8.71 -19.63
N GLN A 20 12.29 9.59 -20.41
CA GLN A 20 12.42 11.02 -20.13
C GLN A 20 11.08 11.67 -20.47
N TRP A 21 10.05 11.47 -19.64
CA TRP A 21 8.77 12.08 -19.99
C TRP A 21 8.72 13.56 -19.63
N LEU A 22 9.32 14.03 -18.53
CA LEU A 22 9.51 15.46 -18.23
C LEU A 22 10.73 15.68 -17.31
N THR A 23 11.75 16.42 -17.76
CA THR A 23 12.78 16.99 -16.88
C THR A 23 12.39 18.44 -16.54
N LEU A 24 11.22 18.61 -15.94
CA LEU A 24 10.71 19.93 -15.55
C LEU A 24 10.83 20.09 -14.03
N PRO A 25 11.73 20.95 -13.54
CA PRO A 25 11.79 21.29 -12.13
C PRO A 25 10.45 21.86 -11.65
N THR A 26 9.95 21.42 -10.49
CA THR A 26 8.80 22.05 -9.83
C THR A 26 9.15 23.52 -9.54
N PRO A 27 8.36 24.49 -10.03
CA PRO A 27 8.61 25.91 -9.79
C PRO A 27 8.59 26.27 -8.30
N GLY A 28 9.44 27.20 -7.89
CA GLY A 28 9.45 27.74 -6.53
C GLY A 28 10.14 26.85 -5.47
N ILE A 29 10.62 25.67 -5.84
CA ILE A 29 11.39 24.80 -4.93
C ILE A 29 12.83 25.34 -4.79
N PRO A 30 13.29 25.69 -3.56
CA PRO A 30 14.68 26.03 -3.28
C PRO A 30 15.60 24.86 -3.65
N ARG A 31 16.76 25.16 -4.22
CA ARG A 31 17.72 24.16 -4.70
C ARG A 31 19.13 24.51 -4.31
N ALA A 32 19.93 23.48 -4.05
CA ALA A 32 21.37 23.60 -3.93
C ALA A 32 22.03 23.92 -5.28
N SER A 33 23.32 24.24 -5.26
CA SER A 33 24.09 24.61 -6.46
C SER A 33 24.20 23.50 -7.50
N ASP A 34 23.99 22.25 -7.10
CA ASP A 34 23.97 21.06 -7.97
C ASP A 34 22.59 20.80 -8.60
N GLY A 35 21.58 21.62 -8.28
CA GLY A 35 20.20 21.48 -8.76
C GLY A 35 19.31 20.58 -7.91
N THR A 36 19.84 19.96 -6.85
CA THR A 36 19.07 19.10 -5.94
C THR A 36 18.06 19.93 -5.14
N PRO A 37 16.77 19.52 -5.06
CA PRO A 37 15.78 20.15 -4.19
C PRO A 37 16.20 20.18 -2.72
N ASP A 38 16.09 21.34 -2.07
CA ASP A 38 16.21 21.47 -0.62
C ASP A 38 14.84 21.33 0.03
N LEU A 39 14.51 20.08 0.37
CA LEU A 39 13.25 19.73 1.04
C LEU A 39 13.22 20.13 2.52
N SER A 40 14.34 20.57 3.09
CA SER A 40 14.41 21.03 4.49
C SER A 40 14.16 22.53 4.67
N ALA A 41 13.90 23.25 3.57
CA ALA A 41 13.58 24.66 3.60
C ALA A 41 12.31 24.95 4.46
N PRO A 42 12.16 26.17 5.00
CA PRO A 42 11.01 26.50 5.85
C PRO A 42 9.65 26.25 5.18
N THR A 43 8.65 25.90 5.99
CA THR A 43 7.25 25.70 5.56
C THR A 43 6.73 26.90 4.77
N PRO A 44 6.31 26.72 3.50
CA PRO A 44 5.71 27.80 2.72
C PRO A 44 4.40 28.25 3.36
N ARG A 45 4.09 29.55 3.22
CA ARG A 45 2.89 30.17 3.79
C ARG A 45 1.98 30.67 2.67
N ALA A 46 0.69 30.43 2.82
CA ALA A 46 -0.34 30.98 1.95
C ALA A 46 -0.54 32.48 2.23
N ALA A 47 -1.35 33.15 1.42
CA ALA A 47 -1.59 34.60 1.53
C ALA A 47 -2.20 35.03 2.87
N ASP A 48 -2.87 34.13 3.58
CA ASP A 48 -3.45 34.33 4.91
C ASP A 48 -2.47 34.02 6.07
N GLY A 49 -1.22 33.66 5.75
CA GLY A 49 -0.18 33.34 6.73
C GLY A 49 -0.23 31.93 7.30
N ARG A 50 -1.23 31.11 6.94
CA ARG A 50 -1.28 29.69 7.31
C ARG A 50 -0.25 28.89 6.51
N PRO A 51 0.17 27.71 6.98
CA PRO A 51 0.94 26.79 6.15
C PRO A 51 0.20 26.54 4.83
N ASP A 52 0.91 26.68 3.72
CA ASP A 52 0.42 26.23 2.43
C ASP A 52 0.64 24.72 2.38
N LEU A 53 -0.40 23.94 2.13
CA LEU A 53 -0.32 22.49 1.95
C LEU A 53 -0.31 22.09 0.47
N THR A 54 -0.42 23.07 -0.44
CA THR A 54 -0.44 22.83 -1.89
C THR A 54 0.82 22.10 -2.32
N GLY A 55 0.62 21.04 -3.11
CA GLY A 55 1.72 20.21 -3.57
C GLY A 55 1.26 18.83 -3.99
N LEU A 56 2.18 18.12 -4.64
CA LEU A 56 2.06 16.69 -4.87
C LEU A 56 2.74 15.97 -3.71
N TRP A 57 2.01 15.13 -3.01
CA TRP A 57 2.51 14.44 -1.83
C TRP A 57 2.44 12.93 -2.00
N ARG A 58 3.42 12.25 -1.39
CA ARG A 58 3.52 10.79 -1.31
C ARG A 58 3.52 10.34 0.16
N PRO A 59 2.76 9.31 0.53
CA PRO A 59 2.93 8.65 1.82
C PRO A 59 4.30 7.98 1.90
N GLY A 60 5.07 8.35 2.92
CA GLY A 60 6.26 7.63 3.36
C GLY A 60 5.85 6.52 4.33
N ARG A 61 6.20 6.69 5.60
CA ARG A 61 5.85 5.74 6.68
C ARG A 61 4.37 5.90 7.04
N VAL A 62 3.67 4.76 7.13
CA VAL A 62 2.31 4.68 7.67
C VAL A 62 2.36 3.75 8.88
N SER A 63 1.98 4.25 10.05
CA SER A 63 1.82 3.49 11.29
C SER A 63 0.35 3.54 11.66
N SER A 64 -0.30 2.39 11.82
CA SER A 64 -1.74 2.36 12.10
C SER A 64 -2.10 1.24 13.06
N GLY A 65 -2.92 1.57 14.06
CA GLY A 65 -3.53 0.59 14.97
C GLY A 65 -4.63 -0.25 14.31
N LEU A 66 -5.08 0.10 13.09
CA LEU A 66 -6.11 -0.66 12.37
C LEU A 66 -5.63 -2.07 11.99
N GLY A 67 -4.32 -2.30 11.89
CA GLY A 67 -3.75 -3.62 11.64
C GLY A 67 -3.80 -4.56 12.85
N ASP A 68 -4.04 -4.03 14.05
CA ASP A 68 -4.21 -4.82 15.25
C ASP A 68 -5.66 -5.28 15.37
N ARG A 69 -5.86 -6.59 15.25
CA ARG A 69 -7.19 -7.21 15.28
C ARG A 69 -7.90 -6.99 16.61
N GLU A 70 -7.17 -6.78 17.71
CA GLU A 70 -7.78 -6.51 19.01
C GLU A 70 -8.59 -5.20 19.02
N ASN A 71 -8.28 -4.25 18.13
CA ASN A 71 -9.01 -2.99 17.98
C ASN A 71 -10.30 -3.13 17.15
N LEU A 72 -10.57 -4.29 16.56
CA LEU A 72 -11.67 -4.50 15.62
C LEU A 72 -12.78 -5.33 16.27
N GLN A 73 -14.03 -5.02 15.97
CA GLN A 73 -15.16 -5.84 16.39
C GLN A 73 -15.05 -7.26 15.80
N PRO A 74 -15.58 -8.30 16.49
CA PRO A 74 -15.42 -9.69 16.03
C PRO A 74 -15.93 -9.97 14.61
N TRP A 75 -17.02 -9.33 14.19
CA TRP A 75 -17.57 -9.52 12.85
C TRP A 75 -16.66 -8.94 11.75
N VAL A 76 -15.95 -7.83 12.03
CA VAL A 76 -14.97 -7.24 11.11
C VAL A 76 -13.79 -8.19 10.93
N ARG A 77 -13.34 -8.82 12.01
CA ARG A 77 -12.28 -9.84 11.98
C ARG A 77 -12.66 -10.99 11.04
N THR A 78 -13.89 -11.50 11.16
CA THR A 78 -14.40 -12.57 10.27
C THR A 78 -14.43 -12.13 8.80
N ILE A 79 -14.87 -10.91 8.51
CA ILE A 79 -14.88 -10.38 7.14
C ILE A 79 -13.47 -10.20 6.58
N ILE A 80 -12.50 -9.78 7.39
CA ILE A 80 -11.09 -9.73 6.96
C ILE A 80 -10.61 -11.12 6.55
N ASP A 81 -10.93 -12.15 7.34
CA ASP A 81 -10.53 -13.53 7.02
C ASP A 81 -11.17 -14.00 5.70
N GLU A 82 -12.44 -13.66 5.45
CA GLU A 82 -13.11 -13.91 4.17
C GLU A 82 -12.46 -13.16 3.00
N HIS A 83 -12.13 -11.88 3.19
CA HIS A 83 -11.41 -11.10 2.19
C HIS A 83 -10.04 -11.71 1.87
N GLU A 84 -9.28 -12.15 2.87
CA GLU A 84 -7.99 -12.82 2.68
C GLU A 84 -8.15 -14.12 1.88
N ARG A 85 -9.13 -14.97 2.24
CA ARG A 85 -9.45 -16.23 1.53
C ARG A 85 -9.84 -16.02 0.08
N THR A 86 -10.45 -14.88 -0.22
CA THR A 86 -10.90 -14.49 -1.57
C THR A 86 -9.93 -13.54 -2.27
N PHE A 87 -8.68 -13.45 -1.78
CA PHE A 87 -7.62 -12.62 -2.33
C PHE A 87 -8.02 -11.14 -2.52
N PHE A 88 -8.81 -10.63 -1.58
CA PHE A 88 -9.34 -9.27 -1.56
C PHE A 88 -10.12 -8.88 -2.80
N THR A 89 -10.71 -9.82 -3.54
CA THR A 89 -11.46 -9.55 -4.78
C THR A 89 -12.62 -8.56 -4.62
N GLN A 90 -13.13 -8.41 -3.40
CA GLN A 90 -14.16 -7.42 -3.05
C GLN A 90 -13.61 -6.01 -2.80
N ASN A 91 -12.28 -5.79 -2.86
CA ASN A 91 -11.71 -4.47 -2.71
C ASN A 91 -12.27 -3.54 -3.80
N PRO A 92 -12.79 -2.35 -3.43
CA PRO A 92 -13.42 -1.44 -4.39
C PRO A 92 -12.49 -1.04 -5.54
N ARG A 93 -11.17 -0.98 -5.32
CA ARG A 93 -10.18 -0.64 -6.34
C ARG A 93 -10.11 -1.67 -7.47
N PHE A 94 -10.28 -2.96 -7.18
CA PHE A 94 -10.32 -4.00 -8.23
C PHE A 94 -11.60 -3.96 -9.05
N ARG A 95 -12.62 -3.23 -8.57
CA ARG A 95 -13.89 -3.02 -9.26
C ARG A 95 -13.98 -1.65 -9.91
N CYS A 96 -12.87 -0.91 -9.97
CA CYS A 96 -12.79 0.46 -10.46
C CYS A 96 -13.74 1.42 -9.74
N LEU A 97 -13.94 1.18 -8.43
CA LEU A 97 -14.72 2.03 -7.54
C LEU A 97 -13.76 2.82 -6.64
N PRO A 98 -14.16 4.03 -6.19
CA PRO A 98 -13.32 4.83 -5.30
C PRO A 98 -12.94 4.09 -4.02
N ALA A 99 -11.70 4.28 -3.56
CA ALA A 99 -11.22 3.61 -2.34
C ALA A 99 -11.71 4.26 -1.04
N GLY A 100 -12.25 5.48 -1.12
CA GLY A 100 -12.75 6.22 0.04
C GLY A 100 -11.66 6.52 1.08
N PRO A 101 -11.91 6.29 2.38
CA PRO A 101 -10.97 6.62 3.45
C PRO A 101 -9.67 5.80 3.40
N GLU A 102 -9.64 4.63 2.74
CA GLU A 102 -8.41 3.85 2.52
C GLU A 102 -7.32 4.67 1.81
N ASN A 103 -7.69 5.66 0.99
CA ASN A 103 -6.74 6.51 0.28
C ASN A 103 -5.74 7.22 1.21
N MET A 104 -6.11 7.47 2.47
CA MET A 104 -5.24 8.11 3.46
C MET A 104 -4.05 7.22 3.83
N THR A 105 -4.30 5.94 4.11
CA THR A 105 -3.30 4.96 4.61
C THR A 105 -2.68 4.11 3.51
N SER A 106 -3.12 4.29 2.27
CA SER A 106 -2.60 3.57 1.11
C SER A 106 -1.11 3.83 0.90
N ARG A 107 -0.33 2.76 0.66
CA ARG A 107 1.15 2.79 0.57
C ARG A 107 1.65 3.63 -0.62
N GLY A 108 2.88 4.14 -0.49
CA GLY A 108 3.51 5.13 -1.39
C GLY A 108 4.06 4.64 -2.74
N ASN A 109 3.49 3.59 -3.34
CA ASN A 109 3.78 3.29 -4.76
C ASN A 109 3.10 4.37 -5.65
N SER A 110 3.19 4.25 -6.98
CA SER A 110 2.61 5.24 -7.93
C SER A 110 1.11 5.53 -7.72
N TRP A 111 0.43 4.71 -6.91
CA TRP A 111 -0.98 4.77 -6.55
C TRP A 111 -1.28 5.56 -5.27
N GLY A 112 -0.24 5.96 -4.53
CA GLY A 112 -0.37 6.73 -3.28
C GLY A 112 -0.22 8.23 -3.46
N LEU A 113 0.10 8.71 -4.67
CA LEU A 113 0.25 10.13 -4.96
C LEU A 113 -1.08 10.87 -4.83
N ARG A 114 -1.01 12.05 -4.22
CA ARG A 114 -2.18 12.90 -3.99
C ARG A 114 -1.81 14.36 -4.10
N ARG A 115 -2.58 15.09 -4.89
CA ARG A 115 -2.38 16.51 -5.12
C ARG A 115 -3.31 17.32 -4.24
N PHE A 116 -2.71 18.07 -3.33
CA PHE A 116 -3.40 19.05 -2.50
C PHE A 116 -3.44 20.37 -3.26
N LEU A 117 -4.63 20.96 -3.35
CA LEU A 117 -4.83 22.32 -3.85
C LEU A 117 -5.54 23.11 -2.75
N GLN A 118 -4.85 24.09 -2.17
CA GLN A 118 -5.40 24.91 -1.11
C GLN A 118 -6.00 26.20 -1.66
N HIS A 119 -7.29 26.38 -1.43
CA HIS A 119 -8.03 27.63 -1.63
C HIS A 119 -8.55 28.12 -0.28
N PRO A 120 -8.74 29.44 -0.05
CA PRO A 120 -9.19 29.96 1.24
C PRO A 120 -10.50 29.35 1.77
N THR A 121 -11.38 28.88 0.88
CA THR A 121 -12.69 28.31 1.26
C THR A 121 -12.78 26.80 1.07
N MET A 122 -11.75 26.16 0.48
CA MET A 122 -11.76 24.73 0.19
C MET A 122 -10.35 24.20 -0.04
N ILE A 123 -10.06 23.01 0.47
CA ILE A 123 -8.89 22.24 0.05
C ILE A 123 -9.41 21.04 -0.76
N THR A 124 -8.83 20.81 -1.94
CA THR A 124 -9.10 19.57 -2.70
C THR A 124 -7.90 18.65 -2.66
N MET A 125 -8.18 17.37 -2.42
CA MET A 125 -7.21 16.28 -2.51
C MET A 125 -7.59 15.42 -3.71
N ASN A 126 -6.76 15.48 -4.75
CA ASN A 126 -6.98 14.74 -5.99
C ASN A 126 -6.10 13.49 -6.00
N TYR A 127 -6.66 12.37 -6.43
CA TYR A 127 -5.98 11.10 -6.54
C TYR A 127 -5.71 10.75 -8.01
N ASN A 128 -4.79 9.84 -8.25
CA ASN A 128 -4.40 9.42 -9.60
C ASN A 128 -5.51 8.66 -10.34
N ASP A 129 -6.47 8.07 -9.64
CA ASP A 129 -7.64 7.38 -10.21
C ASP A 129 -8.79 8.31 -10.64
N GLY A 130 -8.56 9.63 -10.59
CA GLY A 130 -9.55 10.65 -10.96
C GLY A 130 -10.57 10.95 -9.85
N THR A 131 -10.50 10.27 -8.71
CA THR A 131 -11.31 10.60 -7.55
C THR A 131 -10.74 11.85 -6.84
N TYR A 132 -11.61 12.53 -6.10
CA TYR A 132 -11.23 13.70 -5.32
C TYR A 132 -11.98 13.72 -3.99
N ARG A 133 -11.37 14.37 -3.00
CA ARG A 133 -12.00 14.72 -1.73
C ARG A 133 -11.98 16.23 -1.58
N GLU A 134 -13.09 16.79 -1.13
CA GLU A 134 -13.21 18.20 -0.81
C GLU A 134 -13.26 18.38 0.70
N ILE A 135 -12.46 19.32 1.21
CA ILE A 135 -12.46 19.74 2.61
C ILE A 135 -12.94 21.19 2.62
N PHE A 136 -14.14 21.42 3.14
CA PHE A 136 -14.71 22.76 3.22
C PHE A 136 -14.01 23.57 4.32
N MET A 137 -13.48 24.74 3.96
CA MET A 137 -12.73 25.64 4.86
C MET A 137 -13.49 26.94 5.18
N ASP A 138 -14.78 27.02 4.83
CA ASP A 138 -15.60 28.23 4.94
C ASP A 138 -16.24 28.42 6.32
N GLY A 139 -15.82 27.63 7.32
CA GLY A 139 -16.25 27.75 8.71
C GLY A 139 -17.60 27.09 9.01
N ARG A 140 -18.16 26.32 8.07
CA ARG A 140 -19.34 25.48 8.34
C ARG A 140 -19.03 24.37 9.35
N GLU A 141 -20.04 23.97 10.11
CA GLU A 141 -19.97 22.78 10.96
C GLU A 141 -20.10 21.50 10.13
N LEU A 142 -19.61 20.39 10.66
CA LEU A 142 -19.79 19.08 10.03
C LEU A 142 -21.28 18.73 10.06
N GLU A 143 -21.87 18.43 8.91
CA GLU A 143 -23.25 17.95 8.83
C GLU A 143 -23.36 16.63 9.61
N PRO A 144 -24.25 16.51 10.61
CA PRO A 144 -24.35 15.29 11.42
C PRO A 144 -24.81 14.05 10.66
N ASP A 145 -25.67 14.20 9.63
CA ASP A 145 -26.14 13.07 8.80
C ASP A 145 -26.11 13.43 7.30
N PRO A 146 -24.91 13.53 6.69
CA PRO A 146 -24.78 13.90 5.29
C PRO A 146 -25.12 12.71 4.39
N LEU A 147 -25.38 12.99 3.11
CA LEU A 147 -25.52 11.93 2.13
C LEU A 147 -24.27 11.04 2.14
N ARG A 148 -24.48 9.73 2.25
CA ARG A 148 -23.39 8.75 2.27
C ARG A 148 -22.78 8.62 0.89
N THR A 149 -21.52 9.04 0.75
CA THR A 149 -20.75 8.97 -0.50
C THR A 149 -19.49 8.14 -0.33
N TRP A 150 -18.75 7.94 -1.41
CA TRP A 150 -17.51 7.17 -1.36
C TRP A 150 -16.38 7.91 -0.64
N MET A 151 -16.34 9.24 -0.76
CA MET A 151 -15.24 10.08 -0.24
C MET A 151 -15.61 10.81 1.05
N GLY A 152 -16.83 10.61 1.55
CA GLY A 152 -17.35 11.25 2.75
C GLY A 152 -17.68 12.73 2.54
N TYR A 153 -18.00 13.39 3.66
CA TYR A 153 -18.17 14.82 3.78
C TYR A 153 -17.14 15.35 4.79
N SER A 154 -16.38 16.39 4.42
CA SER A 154 -15.26 16.87 5.23
C SER A 154 -15.31 18.37 5.46
N VAL A 155 -15.09 18.78 6.70
CA VAL A 155 -14.90 20.20 7.07
C VAL A 155 -13.54 20.36 7.72
N GLY A 156 -12.91 21.51 7.50
CA GLY A 156 -11.59 21.80 8.04
C GLY A 156 -11.52 23.15 8.74
N ARG A 157 -10.64 23.24 9.74
CA ARG A 157 -10.35 24.45 10.49
C ARG A 157 -8.88 24.49 10.89
N TRP A 158 -8.34 25.70 11.03
CA TRP A 158 -6.96 25.89 11.50
C TRP A 158 -6.93 26.00 13.03
N ASP A 159 -6.05 25.22 13.64
CA ASP A 159 -5.67 25.27 15.05
C ASP A 159 -4.18 25.65 15.10
N GLY A 160 -3.90 26.95 15.22
CA GLY A 160 -2.56 27.47 14.96
C GLY A 160 -2.10 27.16 13.53
N ASP A 161 -0.98 26.45 13.41
CA ASP A 161 -0.42 26.00 12.13
C ASP A 161 -0.87 24.58 11.74
N THR A 162 -1.73 23.94 12.54
CA THR A 162 -2.26 22.61 12.25
C THR A 162 -3.62 22.75 11.56
N LEU A 163 -3.79 22.10 10.41
CA LEU A 163 -5.11 21.92 9.82
C LEU A 163 -5.78 20.73 10.51
N VAL A 164 -6.95 20.96 11.11
CA VAL A 164 -7.80 19.91 11.68
C VAL A 164 -8.95 19.66 10.71
N VAL A 165 -9.15 18.42 10.30
CA VAL A 165 -10.22 17.99 9.41
C VAL A 165 -11.08 16.98 10.13
N GLU A 166 -12.39 17.17 10.08
CA GLU A 166 -13.38 16.26 10.64
C GLU A 166 -14.25 15.74 9.50
N SER A 167 -14.59 14.45 9.50
CA SER A 167 -15.31 13.81 8.39
C SER A 167 -16.22 12.67 8.80
N ASN A 168 -17.32 12.50 8.08
CA ASN A 168 -18.30 11.42 8.21
C ASN A 168 -18.97 11.16 6.84
N GLY A 169 -20.06 10.41 6.80
CA GLY A 169 -20.84 10.23 5.57
C GLY A 169 -20.20 9.30 4.55
N TYR A 170 -19.37 8.36 4.99
CA TYR A 170 -18.83 7.32 4.12
C TYR A 170 -19.88 6.23 3.90
N ASN A 171 -19.95 5.68 2.69
CA ASN A 171 -20.76 4.49 2.43
C ASN A 171 -19.99 3.22 2.84
N GLU A 172 -20.71 2.15 3.17
CA GLU A 172 -20.12 0.89 3.67
C GLU A 172 -19.47 0.04 2.56
N LYS A 173 -19.32 0.59 1.35
CA LYS A 173 -18.66 -0.11 0.22
C LYS A 173 -17.16 0.16 0.18
N THR A 174 -16.66 1.03 1.04
CA THR A 174 -15.24 1.39 1.17
C THR A 174 -14.60 0.70 2.37
N TRP A 175 -13.27 0.69 2.41
CA TRP A 175 -12.48 0.07 3.48
C TRP A 175 -11.62 1.13 4.19
N LEU A 176 -11.14 0.82 5.40
CA LEU A 176 -10.17 1.65 6.15
C LEU A 176 -8.71 1.24 5.91
N GLY A 177 -8.51 0.02 5.45
CA GLY A 177 -7.23 -0.63 5.19
C GLY A 177 -7.48 -2.02 4.57
N PRO A 178 -6.44 -2.86 4.40
CA PRO A 178 -6.55 -4.15 3.73
C PRO A 178 -7.63 -5.04 4.35
N GLY A 179 -8.79 -5.16 3.68
CA GLY A 179 -9.93 -5.96 4.12
C GLY A 179 -10.76 -5.38 5.28
N ILE A 180 -10.40 -4.22 5.82
CA ILE A 180 -11.02 -3.66 7.03
C ILE A 180 -12.27 -2.87 6.65
N THR A 181 -13.44 -3.47 6.85
CA THR A 181 -14.74 -2.84 6.64
C THR A 181 -15.14 -1.93 7.81
N HIS A 182 -15.97 -0.94 7.52
CA HIS A 182 -16.53 0.01 8.49
C HIS A 182 -18.05 0.12 8.29
N THR A 183 -18.73 0.74 9.25
CA THR A 183 -20.16 1.05 9.19
C THR A 183 -20.40 2.49 8.70
N ASP A 184 -21.68 2.85 8.58
CA ASP A 184 -22.13 4.23 8.35
C ASP A 184 -21.89 5.18 9.53
N GLN A 185 -21.47 4.68 10.70
CA GLN A 185 -21.12 5.48 11.88
C GLN A 185 -19.66 5.95 11.88
N LEU A 186 -18.90 5.66 10.82
CA LEU A 186 -17.50 6.07 10.69
C LEU A 186 -17.35 7.60 10.76
N HIS A 187 -16.61 8.05 11.77
CA HIS A 187 -16.14 9.40 11.95
C HIS A 187 -14.60 9.40 11.95
N ILE A 188 -14.02 10.37 11.25
CA ILE A 188 -12.57 10.50 11.11
C ILE A 188 -12.17 11.92 11.50
N VAL A 189 -11.17 12.04 12.37
CA VAL A 189 -10.50 13.30 12.69
C VAL A 189 -9.05 13.22 12.24
N GLU A 190 -8.61 14.18 11.44
CA GLU A 190 -7.25 14.28 10.92
C GLU A 190 -6.59 15.58 11.38
N ARG A 191 -5.29 15.53 11.70
CA ARG A 191 -4.47 16.70 12.01
C ARG A 191 -3.26 16.73 11.09
N TYR A 192 -3.17 17.74 10.23
CA TYR A 192 -2.08 17.92 9.27
C TYR A 192 -1.11 18.97 9.79
N GLU A 193 0.15 18.59 9.94
CA GLU A 193 1.24 19.45 10.37
C GLU A 193 2.35 19.44 9.33
N ARG A 194 2.57 20.56 8.62
CA ARG A 194 3.66 20.70 7.65
C ARG A 194 4.89 21.25 8.34
N MET A 195 5.83 20.34 8.65
CA MET A 195 7.03 20.62 9.45
C MET A 195 8.03 21.51 8.72
N ASP A 196 8.18 21.27 7.42
CA ASP A 196 9.08 22.00 6.53
C ASP A 196 8.52 21.95 5.07
N LEU A 197 9.31 22.38 4.09
CA LEU A 197 8.91 22.33 2.70
C LEU A 197 8.59 20.89 2.25
N GLY A 198 9.38 19.91 2.66
CA GLY A 198 9.32 18.54 2.15
C GLY A 198 8.47 17.58 2.95
N ASN A 199 8.19 17.88 4.21
CA ASN A 199 7.66 16.92 5.17
C ASN A 199 6.38 17.43 5.82
N MET A 200 5.37 16.58 5.81
CA MET A 200 4.10 16.78 6.52
C MET A 200 3.77 15.52 7.31
N ARG A 201 3.26 15.69 8.54
CA ARG A 201 2.70 14.61 9.34
C ARG A 201 1.19 14.73 9.36
N ILE A 202 0.51 13.59 9.22
CA ILE A 202 -0.93 13.49 9.38
C ILE A 202 -1.20 12.49 10.49
N GLU A 203 -1.78 12.98 11.58
CA GLU A 203 -2.38 12.11 12.60
C GLU A 203 -3.85 11.88 12.24
N VAL A 204 -4.30 10.64 12.37
CA VAL A 204 -5.68 10.25 12.07
C VAL A 204 -6.24 9.50 13.26
N VAL A 205 -7.48 9.82 13.62
CA VAL A 205 -8.28 9.08 14.60
C VAL A 205 -9.51 8.56 13.87
N TYR A 206 -9.69 7.24 13.89
CA TYR A 206 -10.87 6.55 13.37
C TYR A 206 -11.79 6.20 14.55
N GLU A 207 -13.05 6.59 14.45
CA GLU A 207 -14.09 6.25 15.40
C GLU A 207 -15.26 5.63 14.65
N ASP A 208 -15.57 4.37 14.97
CA ASP A 208 -16.71 3.65 14.42
C ASP A 208 -17.16 2.64 15.47
N PRO A 209 -18.14 2.96 16.33
CA PRO A 209 -18.57 2.07 17.39
C PRO A 209 -19.24 0.79 16.86
N GLY A 210 -19.60 0.73 15.57
CA GLY A 210 -20.12 -0.48 14.93
C GLY A 210 -19.03 -1.44 14.47
N ALA A 211 -17.84 -0.95 14.13
CA ALA A 211 -16.75 -1.74 13.55
C ALA A 211 -15.47 -1.83 14.41
N LEU A 212 -15.24 -0.87 15.31
CA LEU A 212 -14.04 -0.76 16.13
C LEU A 212 -14.39 -0.93 17.63
N GLU A 213 -13.46 -1.46 18.41
CA GLU A 213 -13.60 -1.59 19.88
C GLU A 213 -13.44 -0.24 20.61
N GLY A 214 -12.86 0.75 19.93
CA GLY A 214 -12.66 2.12 20.42
C GLY A 214 -11.93 2.97 19.38
N PRO A 215 -11.58 4.23 19.71
CA PRO A 215 -10.85 5.09 18.78
C PRO A 215 -9.48 4.51 18.40
N VAL A 216 -9.25 4.33 17.10
CA VAL A 216 -8.00 3.78 16.57
C VAL A 216 -7.19 4.88 15.91
N ARG A 217 -5.88 4.93 16.19
CA ARG A 217 -4.98 5.96 15.66
C ARG A 217 -4.14 5.46 14.49
N ALA A 218 -3.86 6.37 13.56
CA ALA A 218 -2.81 6.22 12.57
C ALA A 218 -1.96 7.50 12.46
N GLU A 219 -0.71 7.32 12.07
CA GLU A 219 0.24 8.39 11.77
C GLU A 219 0.79 8.14 10.36
N ILE A 220 0.75 9.17 9.52
CA ILE A 220 1.19 9.13 8.13
C ILE A 220 2.23 10.22 7.96
N ASP A 221 3.47 9.82 7.69
CA ASP A 221 4.50 10.74 7.23
C ASP A 221 4.33 10.94 5.71
N MET A 222 4.32 12.19 5.29
CA MET A 222 4.10 12.62 3.91
C MET A 222 5.33 13.34 3.39
N VAL A 223 5.77 12.97 2.19
CA VAL A 223 6.93 13.56 1.52
C VAL A 223 6.48 14.27 0.25
N LEU A 224 6.95 15.50 0.05
CA LEU A 224 6.67 16.28 -1.15
C LEU A 224 7.38 15.64 -2.36
N ALA A 225 6.59 15.25 -3.37
CA ALA A 225 7.08 14.67 -4.61
C ALA A 225 7.40 15.78 -5.62
N VAL A 226 8.55 16.41 -5.44
CA VAL A 226 9.11 17.42 -6.34
C VAL A 226 9.63 16.79 -7.62
N ASP A 227 9.58 17.54 -8.72
CA ASP A 227 10.04 17.13 -10.06
C ASP A 227 9.31 15.90 -10.62
N GLU A 228 8.14 15.61 -10.04
CA GLU A 228 7.26 14.51 -10.43
C GLU A 228 5.91 15.03 -10.93
N ALA A 229 5.24 14.20 -11.72
CA ALA A 229 3.87 14.43 -12.16
C ALA A 229 2.98 13.28 -11.68
N MET A 230 1.80 13.62 -11.16
CA MET A 230 0.75 12.65 -10.95
C MET A 230 0.12 12.34 -12.29
N LEU A 231 0.35 11.14 -12.81
CA LEU A 231 -0.29 10.65 -14.02
C LEU A 231 -1.63 10.00 -13.66
N GLU A 232 -2.58 10.10 -14.58
CA GLU A 232 -3.84 9.42 -14.42
C GLU A 232 -3.63 7.90 -14.45
N THR A 233 -4.52 7.22 -13.75
CA THR A 233 -4.51 5.77 -13.61
C THR A 233 -5.90 5.29 -13.95
N VAL A 234 -6.02 4.71 -15.14
CA VAL A 234 -7.27 4.13 -15.61
C VAL A 234 -7.34 2.71 -15.08
N CYS A 235 -8.19 2.43 -14.08
CA CYS A 235 -8.28 1.11 -13.45
C CYS A 235 -8.32 -0.06 -14.46
N THR A 236 -9.13 0.03 -15.52
CA THR A 236 -9.23 -1.04 -16.53
C THR A 236 -7.96 -1.23 -17.39
N GLU A 237 -7.08 -0.22 -17.46
CA GLU A 237 -5.85 -0.24 -18.29
C GLU A 237 -4.57 -0.35 -17.45
N ALA A 238 -4.60 0.13 -16.21
CA ALA A 238 -3.48 0.07 -15.28
C ALA A 238 -3.27 -1.36 -14.75
N TYR A 239 -4.32 -2.20 -14.78
CA TYR A 239 -4.23 -3.66 -14.71
C TYR A 239 -4.03 -4.32 -16.10
N GLY A 240 -3.78 -3.52 -17.15
CA GLY A 240 -3.72 -3.91 -18.56
C GLY A 240 -2.41 -3.57 -19.31
N GLY A 241 -1.46 -2.83 -18.72
CA GLY A 241 -0.14 -2.59 -19.33
C GLY A 241 0.76 -3.81 -19.19
N GLU A 242 1.16 -4.46 -20.31
CA GLU A 242 1.77 -5.81 -20.41
C GLU A 242 0.94 -6.96 -19.81
N GLN A 243 -0.15 -6.64 -19.11
CA GLN A 243 -1.00 -7.53 -18.33
C GLN A 243 -2.47 -7.56 -18.84
N ALA A 244 -2.78 -6.86 -19.94
CA ALA A 244 -4.08 -6.93 -20.61
C ALA A 244 -4.30 -8.33 -21.20
N GLY A 245 -4.83 -9.22 -20.38
CA GLY A 245 -5.03 -10.63 -20.72
C GLY A 245 -5.31 -11.52 -19.52
N TRP A 246 -5.06 -11.05 -18.30
CA TRP A 246 -5.39 -11.81 -17.09
C TRP A 246 -6.91 -11.80 -16.84
N THR A 247 -7.59 -12.75 -17.46
CA THR A 247 -8.88 -13.23 -16.97
C THR A 247 -8.59 -14.43 -16.07
N SER A 248 -8.34 -14.20 -14.79
CA SER A 248 -8.36 -15.31 -13.84
C SER A 248 -9.80 -15.55 -13.41
N GLN A 249 -10.25 -16.81 -13.51
CA GLN A 249 -11.29 -17.26 -12.61
C GLN A 249 -10.67 -17.23 -11.22
N VAL A 250 -11.10 -16.30 -10.38
CA VAL A 250 -10.69 -16.30 -8.97
C VAL A 250 -11.36 -17.50 -8.34
N GLN A 251 -10.58 -18.54 -8.09
CA GLN A 251 -11.01 -19.67 -7.30
C GLN A 251 -10.77 -19.32 -5.83
N GLU A 252 -11.74 -19.61 -4.97
CA GLU A 252 -11.55 -19.51 -3.53
C GLU A 252 -10.29 -20.26 -3.13
N ARG A 253 -9.52 -19.70 -2.18
CA ARG A 253 -8.36 -20.38 -1.64
C ARG A 253 -8.82 -21.71 -1.03
N ASP A 254 -8.39 -22.81 -1.62
CA ASP A 254 -8.60 -24.12 -1.04
C ASP A 254 -7.64 -24.29 0.14
N GLU A 255 -8.17 -24.07 1.34
CA GLU A 255 -7.44 -24.27 2.58
C GLU A 255 -7.52 -25.71 3.07
N THR A 256 -8.22 -26.61 2.35
CA THR A 256 -8.09 -28.03 2.64
C THR A 256 -6.71 -28.47 2.21
N GLY A 257 -5.82 -28.53 3.20
CA GLY A 257 -4.49 -29.06 2.98
C GLY A 257 -4.56 -30.54 2.65
N VAL A 258 -3.58 -31.04 1.92
CA VAL A 258 -3.38 -32.48 1.81
C VAL A 258 -2.73 -32.98 3.09
N ASP A 259 -3.27 -34.02 3.70
CA ASP A 259 -2.64 -34.67 4.85
C ASP A 259 -1.30 -35.30 4.41
N LEU A 260 -0.20 -34.71 4.87
CA LEU A 260 1.13 -35.27 4.73
C LEU A 260 1.56 -35.88 6.06
N ALA A 261 2.23 -37.03 5.99
CA ALA A 261 2.79 -37.65 7.17
C ALA A 261 3.84 -36.73 7.83
N PRO A 262 3.96 -36.70 9.16
CA PRO A 262 4.92 -35.84 9.86
C PRO A 262 6.36 -35.99 9.35
N GLU A 263 6.77 -37.21 8.97
CA GLU A 263 8.12 -37.50 8.45
C GLU A 263 8.38 -36.87 7.07
N ILE A 264 7.34 -36.53 6.33
CA ILE A 264 7.43 -35.76 5.09
C ILE A 264 7.57 -34.27 5.44
N LEU A 265 6.75 -33.77 6.38
CA LEU A 265 6.79 -32.36 6.80
C LEU A 265 8.16 -31.97 7.40
N GLU A 266 8.78 -32.86 8.16
CA GLU A 266 10.12 -32.67 8.72
C GLU A 266 11.19 -32.34 7.66
N ARG A 267 11.01 -32.81 6.42
CA ARG A 267 11.97 -32.58 5.32
C ARG A 267 12.05 -31.11 4.89
N TYR A 268 11.03 -30.31 5.21
CA TYR A 268 10.94 -28.89 4.85
C TYR A 268 11.44 -27.97 5.97
N VAL A 269 11.60 -28.49 7.19
CA VAL A 269 12.10 -27.71 8.34
C VAL A 269 13.52 -27.23 8.08
N GLY A 270 13.77 -25.95 8.32
CA GLY A 270 15.08 -25.34 8.15
C GLY A 270 15.02 -23.87 7.78
N THR A 271 16.20 -23.30 7.56
CA THR A 271 16.34 -21.88 7.21
C THR A 271 16.68 -21.75 5.74
N TYR A 272 16.00 -20.84 5.05
CA TYR A 272 16.19 -20.57 3.63
C TYR A 272 16.52 -19.11 3.45
N ALA A 273 17.48 -18.81 2.57
CA ALA A 273 17.95 -17.45 2.32
C ALA A 273 18.12 -17.19 0.82
N GLY A 274 17.85 -15.95 0.43
CA GLY A 274 18.15 -15.48 -0.91
C GLY A 274 17.75 -14.03 -1.12
N MET A 275 17.76 -13.60 -2.38
CA MET A 275 17.48 -12.23 -2.74
C MET A 275 16.08 -12.13 -3.32
N TYR A 276 15.25 -11.25 -2.74
CA TYR A 276 14.04 -10.77 -3.38
C TYR A 276 14.27 -9.32 -3.81
N LEU A 277 14.27 -9.09 -5.12
CA LEU A 277 14.68 -7.82 -5.73
C LEU A 277 16.08 -7.38 -5.24
N ARG A 278 16.15 -6.48 -4.27
CA ARG A 278 17.40 -5.96 -3.68
C ARG A 278 17.55 -6.26 -2.19
N ASN A 279 16.59 -6.96 -1.60
CA ASN A 279 16.58 -7.26 -0.17
C ASN A 279 16.98 -8.71 0.05
N HIS A 280 17.84 -8.93 1.04
CA HIS A 280 18.11 -10.26 1.54
C HIS A 280 16.89 -10.72 2.35
N ILE A 281 16.34 -11.87 2.01
CA ILE A 281 15.23 -12.50 2.71
C ILE A 281 15.76 -13.75 3.40
N THR A 282 15.40 -13.92 4.66
CA THR A 282 15.55 -15.16 5.42
C THR A 282 14.15 -15.68 5.77
N MET A 283 13.90 -16.94 5.48
CA MET A 283 12.67 -17.65 5.77
C MET A 283 12.99 -18.86 6.64
N GLU A 284 12.49 -18.86 7.87
CA GLU A 284 12.61 -19.97 8.81
C GLU A 284 11.34 -20.82 8.73
N VAL A 285 11.48 -22.12 8.46
CA VAL A 285 10.39 -23.09 8.43
C VAL A 285 10.50 -23.99 9.64
N THR A 286 9.42 -24.08 10.43
CA THR A 286 9.33 -24.84 11.68
C THR A 286 8.14 -25.79 11.63
N LEU A 287 8.26 -26.93 12.31
CA LEU A 287 7.17 -27.90 12.51
C LEU A 287 6.74 -27.86 13.96
N ASP A 288 5.45 -27.70 14.21
CA ASP A 288 4.87 -27.63 15.56
C ASP A 288 3.48 -28.26 15.55
N ASP A 289 3.23 -29.17 16.49
CA ASP A 289 2.00 -29.98 16.55
C ASP A 289 1.56 -30.61 15.22
N GLY A 290 2.52 -31.00 14.37
CA GLY A 290 2.26 -31.62 13.07
C GLY A 290 1.93 -30.65 11.95
N GLU A 291 2.01 -29.34 12.18
CA GLU A 291 1.78 -28.30 11.19
C GLU A 291 3.06 -27.51 10.89
N LEU A 292 3.28 -27.19 9.61
CA LEU A 292 4.39 -26.33 9.22
C LEU A 292 4.02 -24.86 9.38
N PHE A 293 5.00 -24.08 9.82
CA PHE A 293 4.93 -22.64 9.91
C PHE A 293 6.16 -22.02 9.27
N PHE A 294 6.02 -20.82 8.74
CA PHE A 294 7.14 -20.02 8.29
C PHE A 294 7.20 -18.66 8.97
N GLN A 295 8.41 -18.12 9.10
CA GLN A 295 8.67 -16.78 9.58
C GLN A 295 9.67 -16.10 8.65
N LYS A 296 9.37 -14.88 8.18
CA LYS A 296 10.27 -14.14 7.28
C LYS A 296 10.88 -12.94 7.97
N ASN A 297 12.21 -12.82 7.93
CA ASN A 297 12.95 -11.69 8.50
C ASN A 297 12.52 -11.34 9.94
N GLY A 298 12.16 -12.35 10.76
CA GLY A 298 11.66 -12.16 12.12
C GLY A 298 10.23 -11.60 12.25
N ALA A 299 9.45 -11.58 11.17
CA ALA A 299 8.04 -11.16 11.18
C ALA A 299 7.14 -12.10 12.01
N ALA A 300 5.83 -11.86 12.04
CA ALA A 300 4.91 -12.81 12.69
C ALA A 300 5.00 -14.20 12.03
N ARG A 301 4.93 -15.25 12.85
CA ARG A 301 4.87 -16.65 12.41
C ARG A 301 3.54 -16.89 11.68
N GLN A 302 3.57 -17.55 10.53
CA GLN A 302 2.39 -17.83 9.71
C GLN A 302 2.32 -19.32 9.33
N PRO A 303 1.12 -19.91 9.21
CA PRO A 303 0.97 -21.31 8.80
C PRO A 303 1.40 -21.53 7.35
N LEU A 304 1.92 -22.73 7.08
CA LEU A 304 2.33 -23.21 5.76
C LEU A 304 1.55 -24.48 5.43
N ILE A 305 0.44 -24.31 4.70
CA ILE A 305 -0.57 -25.35 4.47
C ILE A 305 -0.20 -26.17 3.24
N PRO A 306 -0.01 -27.49 3.34
CA PRO A 306 0.34 -28.35 2.20
C PRO A 306 -0.76 -28.37 1.14
N GLN A 307 -0.40 -28.27 -0.13
CA GLN A 307 -1.30 -28.40 -1.29
C GLN A 307 -0.95 -29.61 -2.16
N SER A 308 0.30 -30.03 -2.10
CA SER A 308 0.82 -31.29 -2.59
C SER A 308 1.99 -31.70 -1.70
N GLU A 309 2.73 -32.76 -2.07
CA GLU A 309 3.94 -33.13 -1.34
C GLU A 309 4.97 -31.99 -1.30
N THR A 310 5.12 -31.20 -2.37
CA THR A 310 6.16 -30.15 -2.45
C THR A 310 5.65 -28.73 -2.58
N SER A 311 4.33 -28.51 -2.67
CA SER A 311 3.73 -27.19 -2.77
C SER A 311 2.89 -26.85 -1.54
N PHE A 312 2.96 -25.60 -1.10
CA PHE A 312 2.32 -25.11 0.11
C PHE A 312 1.72 -23.71 -0.11
N LEU A 313 0.71 -23.36 0.67
CA LEU A 313 0.19 -22.00 0.78
C LEU A 313 0.65 -21.37 2.10
N GLY A 314 1.13 -20.13 2.04
CA GLY A 314 1.54 -19.39 3.24
C GLY A 314 1.23 -17.90 3.11
N GLY A 315 0.43 -17.36 4.03
CA GLY A 315 -0.14 -16.02 3.87
C GLY A 315 -0.90 -15.90 2.54
N ILE A 316 -0.55 -14.91 1.72
CA ILE A 316 -1.18 -14.65 0.41
C ILE A 316 -0.44 -15.29 -0.79
N LEU A 317 0.59 -16.10 -0.56
CA LEU A 317 1.47 -16.62 -1.61
C LEU A 317 1.54 -18.15 -1.61
N GLY A 318 1.92 -18.69 -2.78
CA GLY A 318 2.29 -20.09 -2.93
C GLY A 318 3.80 -20.29 -2.74
N TYR A 319 4.17 -21.47 -2.25
CA TYR A 319 5.54 -21.89 -2.05
C TYR A 319 5.74 -23.26 -2.70
N VAL A 320 6.83 -23.41 -3.45
CA VAL A 320 7.20 -24.68 -4.07
C VAL A 320 8.60 -25.04 -3.61
N PHE A 321 8.73 -26.17 -2.92
CA PHE A 321 10.01 -26.68 -2.47
C PHE A 321 10.63 -27.60 -3.52
N THR A 322 11.91 -27.43 -3.74
CA THR A 322 12.74 -28.41 -4.44
C THR A 322 13.38 -29.30 -3.40
N VAL A 323 13.26 -30.61 -3.59
CA VAL A 323 13.84 -31.63 -2.72
C VAL A 323 14.98 -32.37 -3.44
N ASP A 324 15.97 -32.84 -2.68
CA ASP A 324 17.04 -33.69 -3.20
C ASP A 324 16.62 -35.16 -3.32
N GLU A 325 17.57 -36.04 -3.69
CA GLU A 325 17.33 -37.48 -3.82
C GLU A 325 16.93 -38.16 -2.50
N ALA A 326 17.29 -37.57 -1.35
CA ALA A 326 16.88 -38.03 -0.03
C ALA A 326 15.51 -37.46 0.41
N GLY A 327 14.88 -36.65 -0.46
CA GLY A 327 13.61 -35.97 -0.19
C GLY A 327 13.75 -34.72 0.67
N THR A 328 14.97 -34.32 1.01
CA THR A 328 15.24 -33.16 1.87
C THR A 328 15.10 -31.88 1.06
N ALA A 329 14.38 -30.89 1.58
CA ALA A 329 14.25 -29.61 0.90
C ALA A 329 15.60 -28.90 0.78
N THR A 330 15.92 -28.42 -0.42
CA THR A 330 17.15 -27.70 -0.74
C THR A 330 16.90 -26.26 -1.14
N THR A 331 15.70 -25.96 -1.65
CA THR A 331 15.30 -24.63 -2.07
C THR A 331 13.81 -24.47 -1.84
N VAL A 332 13.37 -23.27 -1.47
CA VAL A 332 11.96 -22.87 -1.50
C VAL A 332 11.77 -21.73 -2.48
N SER A 333 10.85 -21.89 -3.41
CA SER A 333 10.46 -20.87 -4.37
C SER A 333 9.16 -20.21 -3.92
N GLU A 334 9.22 -18.92 -3.60
CA GLU A 334 8.03 -18.10 -3.37
C GLU A 334 7.44 -17.70 -4.73
N VAL A 335 6.18 -18.04 -4.97
CA VAL A 335 5.51 -17.86 -6.26
C VAL A 335 4.81 -16.50 -6.29
N HIS A 336 5.29 -15.60 -7.15
CA HIS A 336 4.62 -14.34 -7.47
C HIS A 336 4.02 -14.40 -8.88
N VAL A 337 3.06 -13.51 -9.15
CA VAL A 337 2.53 -13.30 -10.51
C VAL A 337 3.64 -12.91 -11.49
N SER A 338 4.69 -12.23 -11.02
CA SER A 338 5.86 -11.84 -11.81
C SER A 338 6.91 -12.95 -11.99
N GLY A 339 6.73 -14.11 -11.36
CA GLY A 339 7.67 -15.23 -11.40
C GLY A 339 8.00 -15.80 -10.02
N ALA A 340 8.67 -16.94 -10.00
CA ALA A 340 9.10 -17.61 -8.77
C ALA A 340 10.47 -17.10 -8.29
N TRP A 341 10.59 -16.81 -6.99
CA TRP A 341 11.83 -16.34 -6.36
C TRP A 341 12.37 -17.41 -5.42
N ALA A 342 13.57 -17.91 -5.72
CA ALA A 342 14.17 -19.03 -5.01
C ALA A 342 15.02 -18.56 -3.82
N PHE A 343 14.80 -19.18 -2.66
CA PHE A 343 15.62 -19.08 -1.46
C PHE A 343 16.27 -20.44 -1.20
N ASN A 344 17.60 -20.46 -1.15
CA ASN A 344 18.37 -21.68 -0.92
C ASN A 344 18.39 -22.01 0.56
N ARG A 345 18.31 -23.29 0.89
CA ARG A 345 18.52 -23.74 2.26
C ARG A 345 19.94 -23.40 2.70
N ILE A 346 20.05 -22.88 3.92
CA ILE A 346 21.31 -22.58 4.56
C ILE A 346 21.45 -23.47 5.80
N GLU A 347 22.69 -23.83 6.12
CA GLU A 347 23.05 -24.67 7.26
C GLU A 347 22.78 -24.00 8.61
#